data_AF-V9FV95-F1
#
_entry.id   AF-V9FV95-F1
#
_cell.length_a   1.000
_cell.length_b   1.000
_cell.length_c   1.000
_cell.angle_alpha   90.00
_cell.angle_beta   90.00
_cell.angle_gamma   90.00
#
_symmetry.space_group_name_H-M   'P 1'
#
loop_
_entity.id
_entity.type
_entity.pdbx_description
1 polymer ?
#
loop_
_entity_poly.entity_id
_entity_poly.type
_entity_poly.pdbx_seq_one_letter_code
_entity_poly.pdbx_strand_id
1 'polypeptide(L)'
;MEEQQHYVSAPPTPLGLQNKNESTAKPTTTKLFSQLPNPLATASILSIMVVHWLQPLVVLGAKHVLEKENIWPVCKSDSCTSLGTRFLKVYKPHKKLPFVLSPVAIAFIATFKREIVVVLGNCLLYIFALSMQSYVVQAVLQYLAGEFSR
;
A
#
# COMPACT_ATOMS: atom_id res chain seq x y z
N MET A 1 -10.73 17.13 -33.33
CA MET A 1 -10.41 18.43 -32.73
C MET A 1 -11.28 18.54 -31.49
N GLU A 2 -10.87 17.89 -30.42
CA GLU A 2 -9.99 18.41 -29.35
C GLU A 2 -10.80 19.15 -28.28
N GLU A 3 -11.36 18.39 -27.32
CA GLU A 3 -11.85 18.94 -26.07
C GLU A 3 -10.67 19.30 -25.17
N GLN A 4 -10.41 20.60 -25.07
CA GLN A 4 -9.40 21.18 -24.20
C GLN A 4 -9.79 20.94 -22.73
N GLN A 5 -9.05 20.06 -22.06
CA GLN A 5 -9.14 19.92 -20.60
C GLN A 5 -8.64 21.20 -19.94
N HIS A 6 -9.57 21.92 -19.33
CA HIS A 6 -9.39 23.18 -18.63
C HIS A 6 -8.51 22.96 -17.38
N TYR A 7 -7.19 23.09 -17.53
CA TYR A 7 -6.26 23.06 -16.40
C TYR A 7 -6.36 24.38 -15.62
N VAL A 8 -6.89 24.32 -14.40
CA VAL A 8 -6.88 25.44 -13.47
C VAL A 8 -5.54 25.44 -12.75
N SER A 9 -4.69 26.43 -13.05
CA SER A 9 -3.40 26.60 -12.39
C SER A 9 -3.60 26.89 -10.90
N ALA A 10 -2.82 26.21 -10.04
CA ALA A 10 -2.81 26.48 -8.61
C ALA A 10 -2.29 27.92 -8.32
N PRO A 11 -2.71 28.55 -7.20
CA PRO A 11 -2.35 29.92 -6.88
C PRO A 11 -0.84 30.08 -6.66
N PRO A 12 -0.23 31.22 -7.04
CA PRO A 12 1.18 31.47 -6.78
C PRO A 12 1.45 31.55 -5.27
N THR A 13 2.43 30.76 -4.82
CA THR A 13 2.93 30.77 -3.44
C THR A 13 3.45 32.17 -3.09
N PRO A 14 3.07 32.76 -1.94
CA PRO A 14 3.52 34.09 -1.57
C PRO A 14 5.04 34.13 -1.39
N LEU A 15 5.69 34.96 -2.20
CA LEU A 15 7.08 35.39 -2.05
C LEU A 15 7.18 36.39 -0.88
N GLY A 16 7.85 35.98 0.20
CA GLY A 16 8.27 36.84 1.32
C GLY A 16 8.41 36.00 2.58
N LEU A 17 9.59 35.75 3.16
CA LEU A 17 10.79 36.56 3.27
C LEU A 17 12.04 35.74 2.91
N GLN A 18 12.71 36.18 1.85
CA GLN A 18 14.10 35.87 1.59
C GLN A 18 14.95 36.66 2.60
N ASN A 19 15.23 36.07 3.77
CA ASN A 19 16.25 36.61 4.66
C ASN A 19 17.62 36.10 4.17
N LYS A 20 18.19 36.91 3.27
CA LYS A 20 19.56 36.90 2.81
C LYS A 20 20.43 37.18 4.05
N ASN A 21 21.45 36.35 4.28
CA ASN A 21 22.51 36.45 5.29
C ASN A 21 22.38 35.48 6.48
N GLU A 22 22.67 34.19 6.29
CA GLU A 22 23.56 33.53 7.24
C GLU A 22 24.43 32.48 6.58
N SER A 23 25.69 32.54 6.98
CA SER A 23 26.86 31.89 6.43
C SER A 23 26.86 30.38 6.72
N THR A 24 27.20 29.59 5.70
CA THR A 24 28.01 28.37 5.83
C THR A 24 27.58 27.35 6.89
N ALA A 25 26.44 26.69 6.68
CA ALA A 25 26.23 25.34 7.19
C ALA A 25 25.30 24.57 6.24
N LYS A 26 25.86 23.96 5.21
CA LYS A 26 25.20 22.89 4.46
C LYS A 26 24.96 21.76 5.47
N PRO A 27 23.73 21.34 5.80
CA PRO A 27 23.56 20.03 6.40
C PRO A 27 23.87 19.01 5.30
N THR A 28 25.10 18.56 5.33
CA THR A 28 25.66 17.38 4.70
C THR A 28 24.61 16.27 4.50
N THR A 29 24.37 15.93 3.23
CA THR A 29 24.01 14.57 2.78
C THR A 29 22.72 13.97 3.35
N THR A 30 21.57 14.59 3.10
CA THR A 30 20.31 13.82 3.09
C THR A 30 20.18 13.18 1.70
N LYS A 31 20.60 11.91 1.54
CA LYS A 31 20.37 11.18 0.29
C LYS A 31 18.89 11.28 -0.09
N LEU A 32 18.58 11.76 -1.29
CA LEU A 32 17.22 11.77 -1.84
C LEU A 32 16.65 10.35 -1.77
N PHE A 33 15.49 10.18 -1.12
CA PHE A 33 14.79 8.89 -1.08
C PHE A 33 14.44 8.37 -2.48
N SER A 34 14.28 9.26 -3.46
CA SER A 34 14.11 8.91 -4.87
C SER A 34 15.29 8.12 -5.46
N GLN A 35 16.52 8.30 -4.95
CA GLN A 35 17.70 7.56 -5.39
C GLN A 35 17.93 6.26 -4.61
N LEU A 36 17.18 6.05 -3.53
CA LEU A 36 17.30 4.86 -2.70
C LEU A 36 16.31 3.78 -3.18
N PRO A 37 16.72 2.50 -3.27
CA PRO A 37 15.78 1.43 -3.58
C PRO A 37 14.69 1.38 -2.52
N ASN A 38 13.46 1.08 -2.95
CA ASN A 38 12.31 1.00 -2.07
C ASN A 38 12.56 -0.05 -0.97
N PRO A 39 12.52 0.33 0.32
CA PRO A 39 12.77 -0.60 1.42
C PRO A 39 11.76 -1.75 1.44
N LEU A 40 10.58 -1.59 0.84
CA LEU A 40 9.60 -2.67 0.63
C LEU A 40 10.18 -3.86 -0.16
N ALA A 41 11.17 -3.64 -1.04
CA ALA A 41 11.81 -4.70 -1.81
C ALA A 41 12.80 -5.54 -0.99
N THR A 42 13.30 -5.01 0.13
CA THR A 42 14.28 -5.69 1.01
C THR A 42 13.69 -6.03 2.39
N ALA A 43 12.52 -5.50 2.70
CA ALA A 43 11.86 -5.70 3.99
C ALA A 43 11.44 -7.16 4.20
N SER A 44 11.58 -7.62 5.45
CA SER A 44 11.03 -8.91 5.88
C SER A 44 9.50 -8.88 5.87
N ILE A 45 8.87 -10.05 5.73
CA ILE A 45 7.40 -10.20 5.71
C ILE A 45 6.77 -9.57 6.98
N LEU A 46 7.43 -9.69 8.13
CA LEU A 46 6.99 -9.07 9.38
C LEU A 46 7.04 -7.54 9.31
N SER A 47 8.12 -6.97 8.76
CA SER A 47 8.24 -5.52 8.57
C SER A 47 7.18 -4.97 7.62
N ILE A 48 6.76 -5.76 6.62
CA ILE A 48 5.67 -5.41 5.71
C ILE A 48 4.34 -5.42 6.46
N MET A 49 4.06 -6.47 7.24
CA MET A 49 2.81 -6.62 8.00
C MET A 49 2.58 -5.49 9.01
N VAL A 50 3.63 -5.07 9.73
CA VAL A 50 3.54 -4.00 10.74
C VAL A 50 3.75 -2.61 10.11
N VAL A 51 3.90 -2.54 8.78
CA VAL A 51 4.16 -1.27 8.04
C VAL A 51 5.38 -0.50 8.57
N HIS A 52 6.32 -1.22 9.19
CA HIS A 52 7.50 -0.65 9.83
C HIS A 52 8.41 0.05 8.82
N TRP A 53 8.41 -0.44 7.57
CA TRP A 53 9.20 0.13 6.46
C TRP A 53 8.79 1.56 6.07
N LEU A 54 7.57 2.01 6.43
CA LEU A 54 7.07 3.35 6.10
C LEU A 54 7.50 4.43 7.10
N GLN A 55 7.94 4.03 8.29
CA GLN A 55 8.31 4.95 9.38
C GLN A 55 9.27 6.08 8.98
N PRO A 56 10.36 5.85 8.20
CA PRO A 56 11.25 6.94 7.81
C PRO A 56 10.57 8.03 6.97
N LEU A 57 9.58 7.66 6.16
CA LEU A 57 8.79 8.60 5.35
C LEU A 57 7.84 9.42 6.22
N VAL A 58 7.22 8.78 7.22
CA VAL A 58 6.32 9.46 8.18
C VAL A 58 7.07 10.50 9.00
N VAL A 59 8.27 10.17 9.48
CA VAL A 59 9.11 11.10 10.24
C VAL A 59 9.57 12.27 9.37
N LEU A 60 9.88 12.02 8.09
CA LEU A 60 10.25 13.08 7.14
C LEU A 60 9.06 14.02 6.88
N GLY A 61 7.86 13.47 6.68
CA GLY A 61 6.65 14.26 6.44
C GLY A 61 6.15 15.06 7.64
N ALA A 62 6.46 14.59 8.85
CA ALA A 62 6.20 15.36 10.06
C ALA A 62 7.14 16.58 10.20
N LYS A 63 8.30 16.57 9.53
CA LYS A 63 9.32 17.62 9.64
C LYS A 63 9.36 18.57 8.43
N HIS A 64 9.06 18.06 7.24
CA HIS A 64 9.14 18.79 5.98
C HIS A 64 8.01 18.39 5.03
N VAL A 65 7.56 19.34 4.19
CA VAL A 65 6.61 19.05 3.11
C VAL A 65 7.26 18.06 2.14
N LEU A 66 6.58 16.93 1.89
CA LEU A 66 7.06 15.91 0.97
C LEU A 66 6.99 16.42 -0.47
N GLU A 67 8.16 16.61 -1.06
CA GLU A 67 8.28 16.79 -2.51
C GLU A 67 8.50 15.44 -3.20
N LYS A 68 8.22 15.38 -4.51
CA LYS A 68 8.29 14.14 -5.32
C LYS A 68 9.65 13.44 -5.23
N GLU A 69 10.71 14.20 -5.02
CA GLU A 69 12.08 13.73 -4.83
C GLU A 69 12.34 13.01 -3.50
N ASN A 70 11.47 13.22 -2.51
CA ASN A 70 11.54 12.63 -1.17
C ASN A 70 10.71 11.35 -1.03
N ILE A 71 10.22 10.79 -2.14
CA ILE A 71 9.40 9.57 -2.17
C ILE A 71 10.17 8.46 -2.88
N TRP A 72 10.06 7.23 -2.38
CA TRP A 72 10.69 6.07 -3.00
C TRP A 72 10.08 5.75 -4.38
N PRO A 73 10.90 5.25 -5.32
CA PRO A 73 10.39 4.71 -6.57
C PRO A 73 9.54 3.45 -6.33
N VAL A 74 8.61 3.19 -7.27
CA VAL A 74 7.77 1.98 -7.25
C VAL A 74 8.66 0.73 -7.32
N CYS A 75 8.31 -0.31 -6.56
CA CYS A 75 8.98 -1.60 -6.62
C CYS A 75 8.94 -2.18 -8.03
N LYS A 76 10.04 -2.80 -8.48
CA LYS A 76 10.12 -3.42 -9.82
C LYS A 76 9.06 -4.51 -10.03
N SER A 77 8.67 -5.21 -8.96
CA SER A 77 7.60 -6.22 -8.97
C SER A 77 6.24 -5.62 -9.33
N ASP A 78 5.97 -4.41 -8.85
CA ASP A 78 4.67 -3.73 -8.95
C ASP A 78 4.65 -2.72 -10.11
N SER A 79 5.72 -2.66 -10.90
CA SER A 79 5.81 -1.81 -12.08
C SER A 79 4.85 -2.29 -13.19
N CYS A 80 4.27 -1.33 -13.92
CA CYS A 80 3.37 -1.57 -15.05
C CYS A 80 3.97 -2.51 -16.09
N THR A 81 5.29 -2.48 -16.30
CA THR A 81 5.99 -3.37 -17.23
C THR A 81 5.94 -4.84 -16.77
N SER A 82 6.18 -5.08 -15.48
CA SER A 82 6.11 -6.42 -14.87
C SER A 82 4.69 -6.96 -14.91
N LEU A 83 3.71 -6.13 -14.56
CA LEU A 83 2.31 -6.53 -14.57
C LEU A 83 1.79 -6.77 -15.99
N GLY A 84 2.14 -5.89 -16.94
CA GLY A 84 1.75 -6.01 -18.34
C GLY A 84 2.28 -7.28 -18.99
N THR A 85 3.54 -7.63 -18.76
CA THR A 85 4.13 -8.88 -19.29
C THR A 85 3.48 -10.13 -18.69
N ARG A 86 3.16 -10.12 -17.38
CA ARG A 86 2.47 -11.22 -16.72
C ARG A 86 1.02 -11.38 -17.22
N PHE A 87 0.32 -10.26 -17.41
CA PHE A 87 -1.03 -10.24 -17.97
C PHE A 87 -1.04 -10.74 -19.41
N LEU A 88 -0.12 -10.26 -20.26
CA LEU A 88 -0.02 -10.66 -21.67
C LEU A 88 0.27 -12.16 -21.82
N LYS A 89 1.07 -12.74 -20.91
CA LYS A 89 1.37 -14.18 -20.89
C LYS A 89 0.13 -15.05 -20.63
N VAL A 90 -0.86 -14.52 -19.93
CA VAL A 90 -2.08 -15.23 -19.51
C VAL A 90 -3.29 -14.86 -20.37
N TYR A 91 -3.26 -13.69 -21.01
CA TYR A 91 -4.33 -13.19 -21.87
C TYR A 91 -4.48 -14.05 -23.14
N LYS A 92 -5.58 -14.80 -23.22
CA LYS A 92 -5.95 -15.61 -24.40
C LYS A 92 -7.26 -15.07 -24.99
N PRO A 93 -7.21 -14.17 -25.99
CA PRO A 93 -8.39 -13.48 -26.50
C PRO A 93 -9.42 -14.41 -27.16
N HIS A 94 -9.00 -15.58 -27.66
CA HIS A 94 -9.86 -16.50 -28.40
C HIS A 94 -10.39 -17.69 -27.59
N LYS A 95 -10.17 -17.72 -26.27
CA LYS A 95 -10.69 -18.82 -25.44
C LYS A 95 -12.18 -18.58 -25.19
N LYS A 96 -13.04 -19.35 -25.85
CA LYS A 96 -14.47 -19.43 -25.52
C LYS A 96 -14.59 -20.01 -24.10
N LEU A 97 -14.87 -19.15 -23.12
CA LEU A 97 -15.12 -19.61 -21.76
C LEU A 97 -16.60 -19.99 -21.59
N PRO A 98 -16.90 -20.95 -20.70
CA PRO A 98 -18.26 -21.46 -20.50
C PRO A 98 -19.18 -20.49 -19.75
N PHE A 99 -18.66 -19.37 -19.26
CA PHE A 99 -19.41 -18.38 -18.48
C PHE A 99 -19.34 -17.02 -19.18
N VAL A 100 -20.35 -16.16 -18.97
CA VAL A 100 -20.46 -14.77 -19.46
C VAL A 100 -19.43 -13.85 -18.78
N LEU A 101 -18.18 -14.28 -18.71
CA LEU A 101 -17.07 -13.52 -18.18
C LEU A 101 -16.19 -13.10 -19.34
N SER A 102 -15.94 -11.80 -19.44
CA SER A 102 -15.03 -11.24 -20.42
C SER A 102 -13.65 -11.90 -20.28
N PRO A 103 -12.99 -12.33 -21.38
CA PRO A 103 -11.64 -12.91 -21.36
C PRO A 103 -10.62 -12.07 -20.58
N VAL A 104 -10.81 -10.76 -20.54
CA VAL A 104 -10.03 -9.79 -19.79
C VAL A 104 -10.18 -9.97 -18.28
N ALA A 105 -11.40 -10.16 -17.78
CA ALA A 105 -11.67 -10.35 -16.36
C ALA A 105 -11.02 -11.63 -15.82
N ILE A 106 -11.05 -12.71 -16.60
CA ILE A 106 -10.37 -13.96 -16.24
C ILE A 106 -8.85 -13.80 -16.24
N ALA A 107 -8.29 -13.09 -17.22
CA ALA A 107 -6.86 -12.82 -17.25
C ALA A 107 -6.43 -11.96 -16.05
N PHE A 108 -7.28 -11.01 -15.63
CA PHE A 108 -7.06 -10.21 -14.43
C PHE A 108 -7.09 -11.07 -13.17
N ILE A 109 -8.16 -11.84 -12.96
CA ILE A 109 -8.28 -12.77 -11.82
C ILE A 109 -7.09 -13.74 -11.80
N ALA A 110 -6.72 -14.30 -12.96
CA ALA A 110 -5.58 -15.22 -13.09
C ALA A 110 -4.24 -14.57 -12.73
N THR A 111 -4.04 -13.30 -13.06
CA THR A 111 -2.84 -12.54 -12.73
C THR A 111 -2.74 -12.26 -11.23
N PHE A 112 -3.87 -11.98 -10.57
CA PHE A 112 -3.92 -11.62 -9.15
C PHE A 112 -4.36 -12.73 -8.20
N LYS A 113 -4.51 -13.99 -8.65
CA LYS A 113 -5.04 -15.10 -7.81
C LYS A 113 -4.36 -15.21 -6.45
N ARG A 114 -3.03 -15.07 -6.40
CA ARG A 114 -2.28 -15.19 -5.15
C ARG A 114 -2.71 -14.13 -4.13
N GLU A 115 -2.84 -12.88 -4.56
CA GLU A 115 -3.24 -11.78 -3.67
C GLU A 115 -4.71 -11.93 -3.26
N ILE A 116 -5.58 -12.29 -4.19
CA ILE A 116 -7.00 -12.55 -3.90
C ILE A 116 -7.15 -13.67 -2.86
N VAL A 117 -6.42 -14.78 -3.03
CA VAL A 117 -6.47 -15.92 -2.10
C VAL A 117 -5.92 -15.53 -0.73
N VAL A 118 -4.85 -14.73 -0.67
CA VAL A 118 -4.29 -14.25 0.60
C VAL A 118 -5.29 -13.34 1.33
N VAL A 119 -5.90 -12.38 0.63
CA VAL A 119 -6.91 -11.48 1.20
C VAL A 119 -8.13 -12.25 1.66
N LEU A 120 -8.62 -13.18 0.84
CA LEU A 120 -9.77 -14.02 1.17
C LEU A 120 -9.48 -14.91 2.38
N GLY A 121 -8.32 -15.54 2.43
CA GLY A 121 -7.88 -16.36 3.56
C GLY A 121 -7.78 -15.54 4.85
N ASN A 122 -7.20 -14.35 4.79
CA ASN A 122 -7.11 -13.45 5.94
C ASN A 122 -8.50 -12.97 6.40
N CYS A 123 -9.41 -12.69 5.47
CA CYS A 123 -10.80 -12.33 5.79
C CYS A 123 -11.54 -13.45 6.51
N LEU A 124 -11.42 -14.69 6.01
CA LEU A 124 -12.02 -15.86 6.65
C LEU A 124 -11.43 -16.11 8.05
N LEU A 125 -10.11 -15.98 8.19
CA LEU A 125 -9.44 -16.08 9.49
C LEU A 125 -9.92 -15.01 10.47
N TYR A 126 -10.13 -13.78 10.00
CA TYR A 126 -10.65 -12.69 10.82
C TYR A 126 -12.08 -12.95 11.31
N ILE A 127 -12.98 -13.40 10.41
CA ILE A 127 -14.35 -13.77 10.79
C ILE A 127 -14.34 -14.93 11.79
N PHE A 128 -13.47 -15.92 11.60
CA PHE A 128 -13.31 -17.03 12.53
C PHE A 128 -12.85 -16.55 13.92
N ALA A 129 -11.87 -15.64 13.98
CA ALA A 129 -11.41 -15.05 15.23
C ALA A 129 -12.52 -14.28 15.96
N LEU A 130 -13.32 -13.51 15.22
CA LEU A 130 -14.49 -12.81 15.78
C LEU A 130 -15.53 -13.79 16.33
N SER A 131 -15.76 -14.91 15.66
CA SER A 131 -16.65 -15.96 16.17
C SER A 131 -16.13 -16.56 17.47
N MET A 132 -14.83 -16.85 17.53
CA MET A 132 -14.16 -17.38 18.71
C MET A 132 -14.19 -16.40 19.88
N GLN A 133 -14.07 -15.09 19.63
CA GLN A 133 -14.15 -14.05 20.66
C GLN A 133 -15.48 -14.12 21.42
N SER A 134 -16.61 -14.33 20.74
CA SER A 134 -17.92 -14.47 21.39
C SER A 134 -17.97 -15.67 22.34
N TYR A 135 -17.38 -16.79 21.93
CA TYR A 135 -17.32 -18.01 22.75
C TYR A 135 -16.44 -17.84 23.99
N VAL A 136 -15.26 -17.24 23.83
CA VAL A 136 -14.33 -16.98 24.96
C VAL A 136 -14.97 -16.08 26.00
N VAL A 137 -15.67 -15.02 25.59
CA VAL A 137 -16.37 -14.12 26.52
C VAL A 137 -17.44 -14.86 27.30
N GLN A 138 -18.24 -15.70 26.64
CA GLN A 138 -19.27 -16.50 27.32
C GLN A 138 -18.66 -17.50 28.31
N ALA A 139 -17.58 -18.19 27.94
CA ALA A 139 -16.90 -19.13 28.82
C ALA A 139 -16.33 -18.44 30.08
N VAL A 140 -15.73 -17.25 29.92
CA VAL A 140 -15.23 -16.46 31.06
C VAL A 140 -16.37 -15.99 31.96
N LEU A 141 -17.48 -15.52 31.39
CA LEU A 141 -18.66 -15.11 32.16
C LEU A 141 -19.28 -16.29 32.93
N GLN A 142 -19.34 -17.47 32.32
CA GLN A 142 -19.84 -18.68 32.98
C GLN A 142 -18.90 -19.16 34.10
N TYR A 143 -17.59 -19.06 33.89
CA TYR A 143 -16.61 -19.36 34.93
C TYR A 143 -16.80 -18.45 36.16
N LEU A 144 -16.92 -17.13 35.93
CA LEU A 144 -17.15 -16.13 36.98
C LEU A 144 -18.50 -16.31 37.70
N ALA A 145 -19.56 -16.65 36.97
CA ALA A 145 -20.88 -16.90 37.56
C ALA A 145 -20.94 -18.22 38.36
N GLY A 146 -20.25 -19.26 37.90
CA GLY A 146 -20.16 -20.54 38.59
C GLY A 146 -19.35 -20.48 39.90
N GLU A 147 -18.35 -19.58 39.98
CA GLU A 147 -17.58 -19.32 41.20
C GLU A 147 -18.42 -18.62 42.28
N PHE A 148 -19.42 -17.80 41.87
CA PHE A 148 -20.28 -17.05 42.80
C PHE A 148 -21.40 -17.87 43.47
N SER A 149 -21.63 -19.11 43.03
CA SER A 149 -22.70 -20.01 43.54
C SER A 149 -22.20 -21.13 44.47
N ARG A 150 -20.97 -21.03 44.98
CA ARG A 150 -20.38 -21.99 45.94
C ARG A 150 -19.94 -21.27 47.21
#